data_AF-A0A938AJB7-F1
#
_entry.id   AF-A0A938AJB7-F1
#
_cell.length_a   1.000
_cell.length_b   1.000
_cell.length_c   1.000
_cell.angle_alpha   90.00
_cell.angle_beta   90.00
_cell.angle_gamma   90.00
#
_symmetry.space_group_name_H-M   'P 1'
#
loop_
_entity.id
_entity.type
_entity.pdbx_description
1 polymer ?
#
loop_
_entity_poly.entity_id
_entity_poly.type
_entity_poly.pdbx_seq_one_letter_code
_entity_poly.pdbx_strand_id
1 'polypeptide(L)'
;MTLVVGETFVVMTDRPTLERAFNASLAVAGGVTAWFCLRVYRPGGDWGDLALALFVPFLAVFSAAVLWRALTLPTTTCRVDGARLIVELTRRAPFAPRQGRWRFDDIAEFRADVQPGHGSSWWAMAILRDGRRVALTPRTDIDREDIDRFVLEAQRLISTA
;
A
#
# COMPACT_ATOMS: atom_id res chain seq x y z
N MET A 1 -1.85 3.90 8.18
CA MET A 1 -2.62 2.64 8.20
C MET A 1 -4.10 2.96 8.38
N THR A 2 -5.03 2.13 7.89
CA THR A 2 -6.46 2.27 8.21
C THR A 2 -6.98 0.95 8.75
N LEU A 3 -7.41 0.96 10.01
CA LEU A 3 -8.12 -0.11 10.67
C LEU A 3 -9.62 0.20 10.60
N VAL A 4 -10.42 -0.71 10.05
CA VAL A 4 -11.88 -0.63 10.07
C VAL A 4 -12.39 -1.83 10.84
N VAL A 5 -13.01 -1.56 12.00
CA VAL A 5 -13.64 -2.57 12.86
C VAL A 5 -15.14 -2.48 12.66
N GLY A 6 -15.74 -3.56 12.20
CA GLY A 6 -17.18 -3.80 12.22
C GLY A 6 -17.52 -4.93 13.18
N GLU A 7 -18.80 -5.07 13.54
CA GLU A 7 -19.26 -6.09 14.51
C GLU A 7 -18.83 -7.52 14.17
N THR A 8 -18.66 -7.82 12.88
CA THR A 8 -18.36 -9.17 12.38
C THR A 8 -17.10 -9.24 11.54
N PHE A 9 -16.38 -8.13 11.34
CA PHE A 9 -15.18 -8.13 10.52
C PHE A 9 -14.17 -7.08 10.97
N VAL A 10 -12.90 -7.40 10.79
CA VAL A 10 -11.79 -6.46 10.99
C VAL A 10 -10.98 -6.42 9.70
N VAL A 11 -10.79 -5.22 9.16
CA VAL A 11 -9.97 -4.99 7.97
C VAL A 11 -8.80 -4.12 8.34
N MET A 12 -7.61 -4.62 8.01
CA MET A 12 -6.36 -3.89 8.06
C MET A 12 -5.88 -3.64 6.63
N THR A 13 -5.71 -2.37 6.29
CA THR A 13 -5.07 -2.01 5.01
C THR A 13 -3.79 -1.24 5.26
N ASP A 14 -2.70 -1.76 4.70
CA ASP A 14 -1.49 -0.98 4.47
C ASP A 14 -1.74 -0.12 3.22
N ARG A 15 -2.30 1.06 3.46
CA ARG A 15 -2.39 2.09 2.42
C ARG A 15 -1.16 2.98 2.57
N PRO A 16 -0.25 3.00 1.58
CA PRO A 16 0.62 4.15 1.37
C PRO A 16 -0.23 5.29 0.78
N THR A 17 -1.37 5.63 1.41
CA THR A 17 -2.35 6.58 0.88
C THR A 17 -1.75 7.96 0.72
N LEU A 18 -0.92 8.39 1.69
CA LEU A 18 -0.22 9.66 1.61
C LEU A 18 0.85 9.64 0.52
N GLU A 19 1.69 8.59 0.43
CA GLU A 19 2.72 8.50 -0.62
C GLU A 19 2.08 8.38 -2.02
N ARG A 20 1.01 7.60 -2.18
CA ARG A 20 0.25 7.51 -3.44
C ARG A 20 -0.44 8.82 -3.78
N ALA A 21 -1.11 9.46 -2.83
CA ALA A 21 -1.80 10.73 -3.07
C ALA A 21 -0.79 11.84 -3.39
N PHE A 22 0.33 11.90 -2.68
CA PHE A 22 1.40 12.85 -2.94
C PHE A 22 2.02 12.64 -4.33
N ASN A 23 2.37 11.39 -4.68
CA ASN A 23 2.88 11.07 -6.01
C ASN A 23 1.84 11.36 -7.11
N ALA A 24 0.56 11.01 -6.90
CA ALA A 24 -0.50 11.33 -7.86
C ALA A 24 -0.66 12.85 -8.05
N SER A 25 -0.65 13.62 -6.97
CA SER A 25 -0.71 15.08 -7.00
C SER A 25 0.50 15.69 -7.72
N LEU A 26 1.71 15.20 -7.45
CA LEU A 26 2.93 15.64 -8.15
C LEU A 26 2.87 15.32 -9.64
N ALA A 27 2.39 14.14 -10.02
CA ALA A 27 2.24 13.76 -11.42
C ALA A 27 1.22 14.65 -12.15
N VAL A 28 0.10 14.99 -11.49
CA VAL A 28 -0.90 15.91 -12.04
C VAL A 28 -0.34 17.32 -12.17
N ALA A 29 0.31 17.84 -11.12
CA ALA A 29 0.91 19.18 -11.14
C ALA A 29 1.97 19.30 -12.23
N GLY A 30 2.85 18.32 -12.37
CA GLY A 30 3.84 18.27 -13.45
C GLY A 30 3.20 18.19 -14.83
N GLY A 31 2.20 17.32 -15.02
CA GLY A 31 1.46 17.20 -16.28
C GLY A 31 0.76 18.51 -16.69
N VAL A 32 0.09 19.18 -15.75
CA VAL A 32 -0.58 20.48 -15.97
C VAL A 32 0.43 21.56 -16.32
N THR A 33 1.57 21.60 -15.62
CA THR A 33 2.64 22.58 -15.89
C THR A 33 3.23 22.37 -17.29
N ALA A 34 3.53 21.13 -17.67
CA ALA A 34 4.01 20.81 -19.02
C ALA A 34 3.00 21.22 -20.10
N TRP A 35 1.70 20.94 -19.88
CA TRP A 35 0.63 21.32 -20.79
C TRP A 35 0.49 22.84 -20.94
N PHE A 36 0.61 23.59 -19.84
CA PHE A 36 0.57 25.05 -19.87
C PHE A 36 1.77 25.63 -20.62
N CYS A 37 2.98 25.14 -20.36
CA CYS A 37 4.19 25.51 -21.08
C CYS A 37 4.05 25.27 -22.59
N LEU A 38 3.50 24.12 -23.00
CA LEU A 38 3.23 23.81 -24.41
C LEU A 38 2.23 24.77 -25.07
N ARG A 39 1.20 25.22 -24.34
CA ARG A 39 0.21 26.16 -24.89
C ARG A 39 0.72 27.57 -25.06
N VAL A 40 1.62 28.00 -24.18
CA VAL A 40 2.19 29.35 -24.20
C VAL A 40 3.43 29.42 -25.09
N TYR A 41 4.02 28.27 -25.44
CA TYR A 41 5.18 28.17 -26.32
C TYR A 41 4.90 28.80 -27.69
N ARG A 42 5.71 29.80 -28.04
CA ARG A 42 5.75 30.43 -29.36
C ARG A 42 7.20 30.40 -29.84
N PRO A 43 7.54 29.62 -30.86
CA PRO A 43 8.91 29.53 -31.34
C PRO A 43 9.35 30.89 -31.91
N GLY A 44 10.32 31.52 -31.25
CA GLY A 44 10.92 32.81 -31.61
C GLY A 44 12.44 32.79 -31.71
N GLY A 45 13.10 31.71 -31.25
CA GLY A 45 14.56 31.54 -31.35
C GLY A 45 15.34 32.07 -30.15
N ASP A 46 14.66 32.45 -29.07
CA ASP A 46 15.29 32.95 -27.84
C ASP A 46 15.80 31.81 -26.94
N TRP A 47 16.76 32.12 -26.06
CA TRP A 47 17.25 31.18 -25.03
C TRP A 47 16.13 30.60 -24.15
N GLY A 48 15.02 31.33 -24.00
CA GLY A 48 13.82 30.86 -23.33
C GLY A 48 13.14 29.69 -24.04
N ASP A 49 13.20 29.64 -25.38
CA ASP A 49 12.64 28.54 -26.16
C ASP A 49 13.46 27.26 -26.00
N LEU A 50 14.79 27.39 -25.97
CA LEU A 50 15.67 26.26 -25.74
C LEU A 50 15.45 25.67 -24.33
N ALA A 51 15.28 26.52 -23.32
CA ALA A 51 14.96 26.10 -21.96
C ALA A 51 13.60 25.40 -21.89
N LEU A 52 12.55 25.94 -22.52
CA LEU A 52 11.23 25.29 -22.58
C LEU A 52 11.29 23.95 -23.32
N ALA A 53 11.98 23.91 -24.46
CA ALA A 53 12.12 22.69 -25.27
C ALA A 53 12.85 21.56 -24.52
N LEU A 54 13.76 21.90 -23.58
CA LEU A 54 14.45 20.91 -22.75
C LEU A 54 13.67 20.55 -21.47
N PHE A 55 13.03 21.55 -20.84
CA PHE A 55 12.38 21.40 -19.55
C PHE A 55 11.04 20.67 -19.63
N VAL A 56 10.23 20.97 -20.65
CA VAL A 56 8.91 20.32 -20.86
C VAL A 56 9.02 18.79 -21.01
N PRO A 57 9.88 18.22 -21.89
CA PRO A 57 9.99 16.77 -21.99
C PRO A 57 10.54 16.14 -20.71
N PHE A 58 11.47 16.79 -20.02
CA PHE A 58 11.94 16.33 -18.72
C PHE A 58 10.81 16.26 -17.69
N LEU A 59 9.99 17.31 -17.60
CA LEU A 59 8.86 17.38 -16.68
C LEU A 59 7.78 16.35 -17.02
N ALA A 60 7.55 16.08 -18.31
CA ALA A 60 6.63 15.05 -18.77
C ALA A 60 7.11 13.64 -18.38
N VAL A 61 8.39 13.33 -18.62
CA VAL A 61 9.00 12.04 -18.22
C VAL A 61 8.97 11.88 -16.70
N PHE A 62 9.31 12.93 -15.95
CA PHE A 62 9.24 12.93 -14.49
C PHE A 62 7.82 12.66 -14.00
N SER A 63 6.82 13.36 -14.56
CA SER A 63 5.41 13.16 -14.22
C SER A 63 4.95 11.73 -14.51
N ALA A 64 5.35 11.16 -15.65
CA ALA A 64 5.06 9.79 -16.01
C ALA A 64 5.73 8.79 -15.05
N ALA A 65 6.98 9.02 -14.66
CA ALA A 65 7.69 8.18 -13.70
C ALA A 65 7.06 8.22 -12.30
N VAL A 66 6.65 9.41 -11.84
CA VAL A 66 5.97 9.57 -10.55
C VAL A 66 4.57 8.96 -10.58
N LEU A 67 3.83 9.11 -11.69
CA LEU A 67 2.53 8.45 -11.89
C LEU A 67 2.68 6.93 -11.88
N TRP A 68 3.67 6.42 -12.61
CA TRP A 68 4.00 5.00 -12.63
C TRP A 68 4.32 4.48 -11.23
N ARG A 69 5.12 5.22 -10.46
CA ARG A 69 5.42 4.91 -9.06
C ARG A 69 4.14 4.89 -8.20
N ALA A 70 3.25 5.87 -8.37
CA ALA A 70 1.97 5.91 -7.67
C ALA A 70 1.11 4.67 -7.96
N LEU A 71 1.07 4.22 -9.22
CA LEU A 71 0.30 3.07 -9.68
C LEU A 71 0.92 1.73 -9.26
N THR A 72 2.26 1.65 -9.22
CA THR A 72 3.00 0.41 -8.93
C THR A 72 3.24 0.16 -7.45
N LEU A 73 2.99 1.13 -6.57
CA LEU A 73 3.11 0.97 -5.12
C LEU A 73 2.31 -0.28 -4.69
N PRO A 74 2.93 -1.28 -4.05
CA PRO A 74 2.21 -2.47 -3.62
C PRO A 74 1.21 -2.09 -2.52
N THR A 75 0.04 -2.72 -2.54
CA THR A 75 -0.97 -2.59 -1.47
C THR A 75 -1.29 -3.94 -0.90
N THR A 76 -1.38 -4.01 0.43
CA THR A 76 -1.72 -5.23 1.15
C THR A 76 -2.94 -4.98 2.02
N THR A 77 -3.97 -5.81 1.84
CA THR A 77 -5.21 -5.78 2.63
C THR A 77 -5.37 -7.13 3.31
N CYS A 78 -5.52 -7.13 4.63
CA CYS A 78 -5.91 -8.29 5.41
C CYS A 78 -7.34 -8.07 5.92
N ARG A 79 -8.24 -9.01 5.66
CA ARG A 79 -9.62 -8.99 6.13
C ARG A 79 -9.88 -10.26 6.93
N VAL A 80 -10.31 -10.10 8.17
CA VAL A 80 -10.84 -11.16 9.02
C VAL A 80 -12.35 -11.01 9.04
N ASP A 81 -13.08 -12.03 8.61
CA ASP A 81 -14.54 -12.04 8.50
C ASP A 81 -15.10 -13.16 9.39
N GLY A 82 -15.60 -12.77 10.55
CA GLY A 82 -16.18 -13.67 11.55
C GLY A 82 -17.54 -14.24 11.14
N ALA A 83 -18.30 -13.57 10.27
CA ALA A 83 -19.55 -14.12 9.75
C ALA A 83 -19.32 -15.28 8.77
N ARG A 84 -18.21 -15.23 8.03
CA ARG A 84 -17.83 -16.26 7.06
C ARG A 84 -16.76 -17.23 7.56
N LEU A 85 -16.21 -17.01 8.76
CA LEU A 85 -15.11 -17.79 9.35
C LEU A 85 -13.87 -17.85 8.45
N ILE A 86 -13.54 -16.74 7.80
CA ILE A 86 -12.43 -16.67 6.84
C ILE A 86 -11.49 -15.51 7.11
N VAL A 87 -10.24 -15.72 6.72
CA VAL A 87 -9.19 -14.72 6.69
C VAL A 87 -8.72 -14.60 5.25
N GLU A 88 -8.84 -13.39 4.70
CA GLU A 88 -8.47 -13.05 3.34
C GLU A 88 -7.29 -12.10 3.34
N LEU A 89 -6.21 -12.51 2.68
CA LEU A 89 -5.06 -11.67 2.39
C LEU A 89 -5.04 -11.37 0.90
N THR A 90 -5.16 -10.10 0.55
CA THR A 90 -4.97 -9.64 -0.83
C THR A 90 -3.75 -8.74 -0.90
N ARG A 91 -2.74 -9.18 -1.63
CA ARG A 91 -1.55 -8.40 -1.96
C ARG A 91 -1.62 -8.02 -3.43
N ARG A 92 -1.92 -6.76 -3.68
CA ARG A 92 -1.92 -6.18 -5.03
C ARG A 92 -0.52 -5.64 -5.31
N ALA A 93 0.21 -6.34 -6.16
CA ALA A 93 1.46 -5.88 -6.76
C ALA A 93 1.28 -5.83 -8.29
N PRO A 94 1.95 -4.89 -8.99
CA PRO A 94 1.76 -4.69 -10.43
C PRO A 94 2.05 -5.93 -11.29
N PHE A 95 2.90 -6.85 -10.84
CA PHE A 95 3.35 -8.01 -11.62
C PHE A 95 3.01 -9.37 -11.02
N ALA A 96 2.49 -9.41 -9.79
CA ALA A 96 2.21 -10.65 -9.08
C ALA A 96 1.13 -10.42 -8.01
N PRO A 97 -0.15 -10.26 -8.42
CA PRO A 97 -1.22 -10.27 -7.45
C PRO A 97 -1.20 -11.62 -6.71
N ARG A 98 -1.15 -11.57 -5.39
CA ARG A 98 -1.29 -12.77 -4.55
C ARG A 98 -2.52 -12.62 -3.71
N GLN A 99 -3.40 -13.61 -3.80
CA GLN A 99 -4.56 -13.73 -2.94
C GLN A 99 -4.41 -15.03 -2.13
N GLY A 100 -4.55 -14.90 -0.82
CA GLY A 100 -4.64 -16.02 0.12
C GLY A 100 -5.99 -15.96 0.82
N ARG A 101 -6.65 -17.10 0.96
CA ARG A 101 -7.87 -17.24 1.74
C ARG A 101 -7.75 -18.49 2.59
N TRP A 102 -8.01 -18.34 3.88
CA TRP A 102 -7.92 -19.42 4.88
C TRP A 102 -9.18 -19.43 5.73
N ARG A 103 -9.59 -20.61 6.21
CA ARG A 103 -10.66 -20.71 7.20
C ARG A 103 -10.08 -20.54 8.60
N PHE A 104 -10.91 -20.20 9.58
CA PHE A 104 -10.48 -20.07 10.97
C PHE A 104 -9.88 -21.39 11.50
N ASP A 105 -10.43 -22.53 11.10
CA ASP A 105 -9.94 -23.86 11.50
C ASP A 105 -8.47 -24.12 11.08
N ASP A 106 -7.99 -23.46 10.03
CA ASP A 106 -6.63 -23.61 9.52
C ASP A 106 -5.62 -22.71 10.27
N ILE A 107 -6.11 -21.82 11.14
CA ILE A 107 -5.31 -20.75 11.76
C ILE A 107 -5.11 -21.05 13.23
N ALA A 108 -3.88 -21.41 13.59
CA ALA A 108 -3.53 -21.74 14.97
C ALA A 108 -3.36 -20.48 15.83
N GLU A 109 -2.75 -19.42 15.29
CA GLU A 109 -2.48 -18.21 16.06
C GLU A 109 -2.26 -16.98 15.17
N PHE A 110 -2.71 -15.82 15.65
CA PHE A 110 -2.30 -14.50 15.15
C PHE A 110 -1.20 -13.93 16.04
N ARG A 111 -0.05 -13.60 15.46
CA ARG A 111 1.03 -12.88 16.17
C ARG A 111 1.53 -11.67 15.39
N ALA A 112 1.83 -10.61 16.13
CA ALA A 112 2.78 -9.60 15.70
C ALA A 112 4.18 -10.24 15.63
N ASP A 113 4.87 -10.18 14.49
CA ASP A 113 6.24 -10.69 14.38
C ASP A 113 7.18 -9.81 15.20
N VAL A 114 7.82 -10.40 16.22
CA VAL A 114 8.77 -9.70 17.10
C VAL A 114 10.15 -9.54 16.46
N GLN A 115 10.43 -10.20 15.33
CA GLN A 115 11.76 -10.20 14.74
C GLN A 115 11.83 -9.26 13.52
N PRO A 116 12.42 -8.06 13.64
CA PRO A 116 12.70 -7.23 12.49
C PRO A 116 13.68 -7.98 11.58
N GLY A 117 13.30 -8.20 10.33
CA GLY A 117 14.27 -8.61 9.30
C GLY A 117 15.44 -7.62 9.30
N HIS A 118 16.67 -8.10 9.08
CA HIS A 118 17.88 -7.27 9.09
C HIS A 118 17.67 -5.96 8.28
N GLY A 119 17.64 -4.84 9.01
CA GLY A 119 17.13 -3.55 8.52
C GLY A 119 15.94 -3.09 9.35
N SER A 120 16.20 -2.65 10.58
CA SER A 120 15.24 -2.15 11.57
C SER A 120 14.25 -1.12 10.98
N SER A 121 13.02 -1.55 10.73
CA SER A 121 11.81 -0.69 10.66
C SER A 121 10.52 -1.45 10.33
N TRP A 122 10.53 -2.76 10.07
CA TRP A 122 9.34 -3.47 9.58
C TRP A 122 8.85 -4.53 10.57
N TRP A 123 7.63 -4.33 11.08
CA TRP A 123 6.87 -5.36 11.80
C TRP A 123 6.00 -6.12 10.80
N ALA A 124 6.33 -7.38 10.50
CA ALA A 124 5.45 -8.22 9.71
C ALA A 124 4.34 -8.76 10.62
N MET A 125 3.07 -8.63 10.24
CA MET A 125 2.05 -9.44 10.92
C MET A 125 2.14 -10.85 10.36
N ALA A 126 2.03 -11.89 11.19
CA ALA A 126 2.07 -13.27 10.71
C ALA A 126 0.95 -14.11 11.31
N ILE A 127 0.35 -14.97 10.48
CA ILE A 127 -0.47 -16.08 10.96
C ILE A 127 0.40 -17.33 11.04
N LEU A 128 0.25 -18.08 12.14
CA LEU A 128 0.79 -19.42 12.28
C LEU A 128 -0.26 -20.40 11.74
N ARG A 129 0.08 -21.12 10.68
CA ARG A 129 -0.78 -22.09 10.00
C ARG A 129 0.01 -23.39 9.83
N ASP A 130 -0.47 -24.51 10.38
CA ASP A 130 0.18 -25.82 10.25
C ASP A 130 1.69 -25.80 10.60
N GLY A 131 2.08 -25.02 11.63
CA GLY A 131 3.49 -24.80 11.99
C GLY A 131 4.30 -23.94 11.02
N ARG A 132 3.69 -23.44 9.93
CA ARG A 132 4.29 -22.50 8.98
C ARG A 132 3.85 -21.07 9.25
N ARG A 133 4.82 -20.17 9.13
CA ARG A 133 4.61 -18.72 9.29
C ARG A 133 4.23 -18.10 7.95
N VAL A 134 3.04 -17.50 7.86
CA VAL A 134 2.63 -16.73 6.68
C VAL A 134 2.64 -15.25 7.03
N ALA A 135 3.53 -14.49 6.41
CA ALA A 135 3.57 -13.04 6.57
C ALA A 135 2.36 -12.38 5.87
N LEU A 136 1.55 -11.67 6.66
CA LEU A 136 0.37 -10.94 6.24
C LEU A 136 0.69 -9.53 5.72
N THR A 137 1.80 -8.92 6.13
CA THR A 137 2.19 -7.57 5.66
C THR A 137 3.69 -7.51 5.35
N PRO A 138 4.11 -7.07 4.15
CA PRO A 138 5.51 -7.05 3.72
C PRO A 138 6.26 -5.74 4.07
N ARG A 139 5.56 -4.72 4.52
CA ARG A 139 6.11 -3.40 4.85
C ARG A 139 5.20 -2.79 5.87
N THR A 140 5.75 -2.08 6.85
CA THR A 140 5.08 -0.92 7.43
C THR A 140 5.85 -0.25 8.56
N ASP A 141 6.01 1.05 8.37
CA ASP A 141 6.06 2.07 9.42
C ASP A 141 4.66 2.11 10.10
N ILE A 142 4.36 1.08 10.90
CA ILE A 142 3.09 0.95 11.64
C ILE A 142 3.41 1.03 13.12
N ASP A 143 2.58 1.81 13.83
CA ASP A 143 2.56 1.82 15.29
C ASP A 143 2.14 0.47 15.83
N ARG A 144 2.95 -0.04 16.77
CA ARG A 144 2.74 -1.34 17.43
C ARG A 144 1.33 -1.47 18.04
N GLU A 145 0.78 -0.37 18.54
CA GLU A 145 -0.57 -0.34 19.12
C GLU A 145 -1.67 -0.72 18.12
N ASP A 146 -1.56 -0.32 16.85
CA ASP A 146 -2.55 -0.64 15.83
C ASP A 146 -2.48 -2.13 15.43
N ILE A 147 -1.28 -2.72 15.46
CA ILE A 147 -1.07 -4.16 15.26
C ILE A 147 -1.69 -4.93 16.41
N ASP A 148 -1.39 -4.54 17.65
CA ASP A 148 -1.89 -5.22 18.84
C ASP A 148 -3.43 -5.12 18.90
N ARG A 149 -4.01 -3.97 18.55
CA ARG A 149 -5.47 -3.80 18.44
C ARG A 149 -6.09 -4.70 17.37
N PHE A 150 -5.47 -4.81 16.19
CA PHE A 150 -5.95 -5.73 15.15
C PHE A 150 -5.89 -7.19 15.60
N VAL A 151 -4.78 -7.60 16.23
CA VAL A 151 -4.60 -8.97 16.72
C VAL A 151 -5.65 -9.32 17.77
N LEU A 152 -5.88 -8.42 18.73
CA LEU A 152 -6.91 -8.59 19.77
C LEU A 152 -8.31 -8.75 19.17
N GLU A 153 -8.69 -7.89 18.23
CA GLU A 153 -10.03 -7.94 17.65
C GLU A 153 -10.21 -9.14 16.70
N ALA A 154 -9.16 -9.52 15.95
CA ALA A 154 -9.17 -10.74 15.14
C ALA A 154 -9.31 -12.00 16.01
N GLN A 155 -8.57 -12.08 17.13
CA GLN A 155 -8.70 -13.18 18.08
C GLN A 155 -10.09 -13.23 18.72
N ARG A 156 -10.64 -12.07 19.07
CA ARG A 156 -12.01 -11.97 19.60
C ARG A 156 -13.02 -12.56 18.61
N LEU A 157 -12.96 -12.16 17.33
CA LEU A 157 -13.86 -12.67 16.29
C LEU A 157 -13.76 -14.19 16.10
N ILE A 158 -12.57 -14.77 16.27
CA ILE A 158 -12.35 -16.22 16.18
C ILE A 158 -12.90 -16.93 17.42
N SER A 159 -12.78 -16.34 18.61
CA SER A 159 -13.27 -16.94 19.85
C SER A 159 -14.80 -16.90 20.02
N THR A 160 -15.48 -15.97 19.34
CA THR A 160 -16.95 -15.82 19.37
C THR A 160 -17.68 -16.58 18.26
N ALA A 161 -16.92 -17.11 17.31
CA ALA A 161 -17.39 -17.89 16.17
C ALA A 161 -17.57 -19.37 16.54
#